data_AF-A0A381XCU8-F1
#
_entry.id   AF-A0A381XCU8-F1
#
_cell.length_a   1.000
_cell.length_b   1.000
_cell.length_c   1.000
_cell.angle_alpha   90.00
_cell.angle_beta   90.00
_cell.angle_gamma   90.00
#
_symmetry.space_group_name_H-M   'P 1'
#
loop_
_entity.id
_entity.type
_entity.pdbx_description
1 polymer ?
#
loop_
_entity_poly.entity_id
_entity_poly.type
_entity_poly.pdbx_seq_one_letter_code
_entity_poly.pdbx_strand_id
1 'polypeptide(L)'
;MIESAGGMIPFLCHVFLIFFGGFFGLNFAFNKNFVKSNIGYESTEASYMGRPLGFLMIGLVLIFIATLFQIEGYSSTNEIFTVLFIFLILATAHGFALSFKILATHDGNDWPMKQNLRPLIPLVVLVIRYFSL
;
A
#
# COMPACT_ATOMS: atom_id res chain seq x y z
N MET A 1 16.03 -12.00 -13.74
CA MET A 1 15.37 -11.35 -12.59
C MET A 1 15.59 -9.85 -12.56
N ILE A 2 16.83 -9.34 -12.45
CA ILE A 2 17.09 -7.89 -12.44
C ILE A 2 16.85 -7.27 -13.83
N GLU A 3 17.44 -7.85 -14.88
CA GLU A 3 17.26 -7.36 -16.26
C GLU A 3 15.81 -7.52 -16.73
N SER A 4 15.14 -8.61 -16.35
CA SER A 4 13.72 -8.85 -16.64
C SER A 4 12.77 -7.89 -15.93
N ALA A 5 13.23 -7.20 -14.87
CA ALA A 5 12.45 -6.20 -14.14
C ALA A 5 12.63 -4.78 -14.71
N GLY A 6 13.50 -4.57 -15.70
CA GLY A 6 13.87 -3.25 -16.22
C GLY A 6 15.13 -2.66 -15.60
N GLY A 7 15.91 -3.44 -14.84
CA GLY A 7 17.16 -3.02 -14.23
C GLY A 7 17.14 -3.03 -12.69
N MET A 8 18.23 -2.58 -12.09
CA MET A 8 18.44 -2.65 -10.64
C MET A 8 17.43 -1.82 -9.84
N ILE A 9 17.13 -0.61 -10.30
CA ILE A 9 16.21 0.31 -9.60
C ILE A 9 14.76 -0.23 -9.62
N PRO A 10 14.18 -0.61 -10.79
CA PRO A 10 12.87 -1.24 -10.83
C PRO A 10 12.76 -2.52 -9.99
N PHE A 11 13.80 -3.36 -9.99
CA PHE A 11 13.85 -4.57 -9.16
C PHE A 11 13.75 -4.26 -7.67
N LEU A 12 14.55 -3.31 -7.17
CA LEU A 12 14.51 -2.90 -5.77
C LEU A 12 13.16 -2.29 -5.38
N CYS A 13 12.55 -1.49 -6.26
CA CYS A 13 11.22 -0.93 -6.04
C CYS A 13 10.16 -2.05 -5.93
N HIS A 14 10.25 -3.06 -6.79
CA HIS A 14 9.34 -4.20 -6.79
C HIS A 14 9.45 -5.01 -5.49
N VAL A 15 10.67 -5.30 -5.06
CA VAL A 15 10.95 -5.99 -3.79
C VAL A 15 10.46 -5.17 -2.60
N PHE A 16 10.66 -3.86 -2.61
CA PHE A 16 10.13 -2.96 -1.57
C PHE A 16 8.60 -3.06 -1.48
N LEU A 17 7.90 -3.01 -2.61
CA LEU A 17 6.43 -3.10 -2.64
C LEU A 17 5.92 -4.44 -2.09
N ILE A 18 6.64 -5.55 -2.32
CA ILE A 18 6.34 -6.86 -1.73
C ILE A 18 6.46 -6.81 -0.20
N PHE A 19 7.58 -6.33 0.34
CA PHE A 19 7.79 -6.27 1.79
C PHE A 19 6.84 -5.30 2.47
N PHE A 20 6.64 -4.11 1.87
CA PHE A 20 5.73 -3.10 2.38
C PHE A 20 4.29 -3.63 2.38
N GLY A 21 3.82 -4.12 1.23
CA GLY A 21 2.48 -4.69 1.10
C GLY A 21 2.28 -5.91 2.00
N GLY A 22 3.29 -6.77 2.14
CA GLY A 22 3.24 -7.96 2.99
C GLY A 22 3.14 -7.62 4.46
N PHE A 23 3.95 -6.68 4.96
CA PHE A 23 3.88 -6.20 6.33
C PHE A 23 2.50 -5.63 6.66
N PHE A 24 2.01 -4.70 5.85
CA PHE A 24 0.70 -4.08 6.09
C PHE A 24 -0.44 -5.09 5.91
N GLY A 25 -0.42 -5.92 4.85
CA GLY A 25 -1.44 -6.92 4.57
C GLY A 25 -1.60 -7.94 5.69
N LEU A 26 -0.50 -8.51 6.19
CA LEU A 26 -0.53 -9.44 7.32
C LEU A 26 -1.02 -8.78 8.61
N ASN A 27 -0.59 -7.54 8.87
CA ASN A 27 -1.05 -6.80 10.04
C ASN A 27 -2.54 -6.46 9.97
N PHE A 28 -3.03 -5.98 8.82
CA PHE A 28 -4.46 -5.71 8.64
C PHE A 28 -5.32 -6.97 8.70
N ALA A 29 -4.85 -8.10 8.17
CA ALA A 29 -5.59 -9.35 8.17
C ALA A 29 -5.63 -10.04 9.54
N PHE A 30 -4.49 -10.08 10.25
CA PHE A 30 -4.32 -10.94 11.42
C PHE A 30 -4.03 -10.20 12.73
N ASN A 31 -3.55 -8.95 12.70
CA ASN A 31 -3.22 -8.20 13.91
C ASN A 31 -4.40 -7.31 14.36
N LYS A 32 -5.15 -7.80 15.35
CA LYS A 32 -6.32 -7.12 15.95
C LYS A 32 -6.00 -5.76 16.57
N ASN A 33 -4.75 -5.52 16.96
CA ASN A 33 -4.33 -4.27 17.59
C ASN A 33 -3.76 -3.27 16.60
N PHE A 34 -3.52 -3.68 15.34
CA PHE A 34 -2.84 -2.84 14.37
C PHE A 34 -3.67 -1.63 14.00
N VAL A 35 -4.95 -1.84 13.65
CA VAL A 35 -5.87 -0.75 13.28
C VAL A 35 -6.10 0.18 14.47
N LYS A 36 -6.30 -0.36 15.68
CA LYS A 36 -6.44 0.44 16.89
C LYS A 36 -5.22 1.32 17.16
N SER A 37 -4.03 0.72 17.16
CA SER A 37 -2.79 1.41 17.54
C SER A 37 -2.27 2.38 16.48
N ASN A 38 -2.66 2.19 15.22
CA ASN A 38 -2.10 2.94 14.09
C ASN A 38 -3.11 3.82 13.35
N ILE A 39 -4.40 3.52 13.43
CA ILE A 39 -5.48 4.19 12.67
C ILE A 39 -6.51 4.84 13.62
N GLY A 40 -6.45 4.55 14.92
CA GLY A 40 -7.24 5.25 15.94
C GLY A 40 -8.67 4.73 16.12
N TYR A 41 -9.02 3.60 15.50
CA TYR A 41 -10.32 2.97 15.76
C TYR A 41 -10.32 2.27 17.11
N GLU A 42 -11.11 2.77 18.06
CA GLU A 42 -11.19 2.22 19.40
C GLU A 42 -12.00 0.92 19.50
N SER A 43 -12.96 0.72 18.58
CA SER A 43 -13.81 -0.47 18.58
C SER A 43 -13.15 -1.65 17.86
N THR A 44 -13.23 -2.83 18.49
CA THR A 44 -12.76 -4.08 17.88
C THR A 44 -13.47 -4.35 16.56
N GLU A 45 -14.75 -4.00 16.45
CA GLU A 45 -15.57 -4.13 15.24
C GLU A 45 -15.04 -3.31 14.07
N ALA A 46 -14.64 -2.06 14.29
CA ALA A 46 -14.01 -1.23 13.26
C ALA A 46 -12.63 -1.79 12.86
N SER A 47 -11.93 -2.46 13.77
CA SER A 47 -10.70 -3.19 13.41
C SER A 47 -10.97 -4.40 12.49
N TYR A 48 -12.14 -5.03 12.56
CA TYR A 48 -12.51 -6.12 11.62
C TYR A 48 -12.77 -5.59 10.21
N MET A 49 -13.20 -4.33 10.05
CA MET A 49 -13.37 -3.70 8.73
C MET A 49 -12.05 -3.52 7.97
N GLY A 50 -10.91 -3.53 8.66
CA GLY A 50 -9.58 -3.50 8.03
C GLY A 50 -9.14 -4.85 7.44
N ARG A 51 -9.81 -5.97 7.79
CA ARG A 51 -9.38 -7.31 7.35
C ARG A 51 -9.59 -7.57 5.86
N PRO A 52 -10.73 -7.20 5.24
CA PRO A 52 -10.88 -7.31 3.79
C PRO A 52 -9.78 -6.58 3.02
N LEU A 53 -9.39 -5.38 3.49
CA LEU A 53 -8.25 -4.65 2.94
C LEU A 53 -6.94 -5.43 3.11
N GLY A 54 -6.71 -6.04 4.28
CA GLY A 54 -5.55 -6.90 4.53
C GLY A 54 -5.46 -8.08 3.56
N PHE A 55 -6.56 -8.80 3.34
CA PHE A 55 -6.59 -9.91 2.38
C PHE A 55 -6.38 -9.45 0.94
N LEU A 56 -6.95 -8.30 0.54
CA LEU A 56 -6.72 -7.70 -0.76
C LEU A 56 -5.23 -7.34 -0.95
N MET A 57 -4.60 -6.75 0.07
CA MET A 57 -3.16 -6.43 0.03
C MET A 57 -2.30 -7.69 -0.05
N ILE A 58 -2.64 -8.76 0.67
CA ILE A 58 -1.95 -10.06 0.57
C ILE A 58 -2.09 -10.63 -0.85
N GLY A 59 -3.27 -10.56 -1.44
CA GLY A 59 -3.50 -10.99 -2.83
C GLY A 59 -2.62 -10.24 -3.83
N LEU A 60 -2.51 -8.91 -3.69
CA LEU A 60 -1.63 -8.09 -4.53
C LEU A 60 -0.15 -8.45 -4.35
N VAL A 61 0.28 -8.72 -3.11
CA VAL A 61 1.66 -9.18 -2.82
C VAL A 61 1.95 -10.51 -3.49
N LEU A 62 1.01 -11.46 -3.47
CA LEU A 62 1.18 -12.75 -4.16
C LEU A 62 1.33 -12.57 -5.67
N ILE A 63 0.55 -11.67 -6.28
CA ILE A 63 0.70 -11.36 -7.72
C ILE A 63 2.05 -10.68 -7.99
N PHE A 64 2.52 -9.81 -7.10
CA PHE A 64 3.86 -9.23 -7.20
C PHE A 64 4.98 -10.24 -7.07
N ILE A 65 4.83 -11.24 -6.21
CA ILE A 65 5.77 -12.35 -6.13
C ILE A 65 5.72 -13.17 -7.44
N ALA A 66 4.54 -13.53 -7.93
CA ALA A 66 4.37 -14.30 -9.15
C ALA A 66 4.99 -13.61 -10.38
N THR A 67 4.80 -12.29 -10.50
CA THR A 67 5.38 -11.46 -11.57
C THR A 67 6.90 -11.32 -11.45
N LEU A 68 7.45 -11.22 -10.22
CA LEU A 68 8.89 -11.14 -9.99
C LEU A 68 9.62 -12.43 -10.42
N PHE A 69 8.99 -13.58 -10.19
CA PHE A 69 9.52 -14.90 -10.58
C PHE A 69 9.11 -15.33 -11.98
N GLN A 70 8.38 -14.49 -12.73
CA GLN A 70 7.88 -14.78 -14.08
C GLN A 70 7.13 -16.13 -14.17
N ILE A 71 6.34 -16.44 -13.14
CA ILE A 71 5.50 -17.65 -13.14
C ILE A 71 4.51 -17.53 -14.31
N GLU A 72 4.46 -18.54 -15.18
CA GLU A 72 3.85 -18.50 -16.53
C GLU A 72 2.49 -17.77 -16.58
N GLY A 73 2.33 -16.86 -17.55
CA GLY A 73 1.09 -16.13 -17.83
C GLY A 73 1.07 -14.65 -17.42
N TYR A 74 2.01 -14.19 -16.58
CA TYR A 74 2.11 -12.79 -16.16
C TYR A 74 3.20 -12.03 -16.93
N SER A 75 2.90 -11.55 -18.14
CA SER A 75 3.85 -10.83 -19.01
C SER A 75 3.84 -9.30 -18.86
N SER A 76 2.76 -8.74 -18.30
CA SER A 76 2.57 -7.30 -18.09
C SER A 76 1.93 -7.07 -16.71
N THR A 77 2.58 -6.27 -15.87
CA THR A 77 2.08 -5.91 -14.52
C THR A 77 1.61 -4.46 -14.45
N ASN A 78 1.63 -3.75 -15.59
CA ASN A 78 1.39 -2.31 -15.64
C ASN A 78 -0.03 -1.93 -15.19
N GLU A 79 -1.02 -2.78 -15.46
CA GLU A 79 -2.40 -2.59 -15.00
C GLU A 79 -2.49 -2.63 -13.48
N ILE A 80 -1.81 -3.58 -12.84
CA ILE A 80 -1.78 -3.73 -11.38
C ILE A 80 -1.05 -2.55 -10.74
N PHE A 81 0.07 -2.12 -11.33
CA PHE A 81 0.76 -0.91 -10.89
C PHE A 81 -0.10 0.35 -11.06
N THR A 82 -0.89 0.43 -12.13
CA THR A 82 -1.78 1.57 -12.39
C THR A 82 -2.91 1.63 -11.35
N VAL A 83 -3.55 0.50 -11.05
CA VAL A 83 -4.59 0.44 -10.01
C VAL A 83 -4.02 0.82 -8.65
N LEU A 84 -2.83 0.31 -8.30
CA LEU A 84 -2.15 0.71 -7.07
C LEU A 84 -1.77 2.19 -7.04
N PHE A 85 -1.30 2.74 -8.15
CA PHE A 85 -1.00 4.16 -8.27
C PHE A 85 -2.22 5.03 -7.96
N ILE A 86 -3.36 4.72 -8.58
CA ILE A 86 -4.64 5.42 -8.32
C ILE A 86 -5.01 5.30 -6.84
N PHE A 87 -4.94 4.09 -6.28
CA PHE A 87 -5.25 3.88 -4.86
C PHE A 87 -4.35 4.69 -3.93
N LEU A 88 -3.04 4.71 -4.19
CA LEU A 88 -2.07 5.42 -3.36
C LEU A 88 -2.19 6.94 -3.46
N ILE A 89 -2.53 7.47 -4.64
CA ILE A 89 -2.86 8.90 -4.80
C ILE A 89 -4.09 9.25 -3.98
N LEU A 90 -5.18 8.49 -4.11
CA LEU A 90 -6.42 8.75 -3.39
C LEU A 90 -6.20 8.65 -1.87
N ALA A 91 -5.47 7.64 -1.41
CA ALA A 91 -5.14 7.47 0.01
C ALA A 91 -4.29 8.64 0.55
N THR A 92 -3.32 9.10 -0.24
CA THR A 92 -2.47 10.24 0.13
C THR A 92 -3.27 11.55 0.15
N ALA A 93 -4.09 11.79 -0.88
CA ALA A 93 -4.96 12.96 -0.96
C ALA A 93 -5.98 13.00 0.19
N HIS A 94 -6.58 11.86 0.52
CA HIS A 94 -7.47 11.73 1.67
C HIS A 94 -6.75 12.06 2.98
N GLY A 95 -5.54 11.54 3.19
CA GLY A 95 -4.72 11.86 4.37
C GLY A 95 -4.39 13.35 4.49
N PHE A 96 -4.03 14.01 3.39
CA PHE A 96 -3.81 15.46 3.39
C PHE A 96 -5.10 16.25 3.63
N ALA A 97 -6.22 15.84 3.04
CA ALA A 97 -7.51 16.47 3.27
C ALA A 97 -7.93 16.41 4.74
N LEU A 98 -7.65 15.31 5.44
CA LEU A 98 -7.83 15.20 6.89
C LEU A 98 -6.86 16.08 7.68
N SER A 99 -5.55 16.07 7.35
CA SER A 99 -4.56 16.92 8.04
C SER A 99 -4.81 18.42 7.89
N PHE A 100 -5.33 18.86 6.75
CA PHE A 100 -5.68 20.27 6.50
C PHE A 100 -7.09 20.64 6.94
N LYS A 101 -7.82 19.73 7.60
CA LYS A 101 -9.20 19.95 8.07
C LYS A 101 -10.18 20.29 6.95
N ILE A 102 -9.89 19.86 5.72
CA ILE A 102 -10.81 19.93 4.57
C ILE A 102 -11.93 18.89 4.75
N LEU A 103 -11.58 17.73 5.31
CA LEU A 103 -12.51 16.66 5.69
C LEU A 103 -12.48 16.45 7.21
N ALA A 104 -13.62 16.05 7.78
CA ALA A 104 -13.73 15.72 9.19
C ALA A 104 -13.08 14.36 9.49
N THR A 105 -12.34 14.28 10.59
CA THR A 105 -11.82 13.02 11.14
C THR A 105 -12.94 12.25 11.84
N HIS A 106 -12.82 10.93 11.89
CA HIS A 106 -13.86 10.06 12.47
C HIS A 106 -14.06 10.29 13.97
N ASP A 107 -12.98 10.63 14.68
CA ASP A 107 -12.92 10.84 16.12
C ASP A 107 -12.94 12.33 16.52
N GLY A 108 -12.98 13.25 15.53
CA GLY A 108 -12.91 14.69 15.75
C GLY A 108 -11.54 15.21 16.19
N ASN A 109 -10.52 14.34 16.30
CA ASN A 109 -9.16 14.74 16.66
C ASN A 109 -8.35 15.17 15.42
N ASP A 110 -7.27 15.90 15.63
CA ASP A 110 -6.38 16.31 14.53
C ASP A 110 -5.66 15.09 13.91
N TRP A 111 -5.74 14.95 12.58
CA TRP A 111 -5.06 13.87 11.86
C TRP A 111 -3.55 14.14 11.74
N PRO A 112 -2.68 13.33 12.38
CA PRO A 112 -1.25 13.60 12.40
C PRO A 112 -0.64 13.47 10.99
N MET A 113 0.07 14.51 10.53
CA MET A 113 0.73 14.52 9.21
C MET A 113 1.64 13.31 8.97
N LYS A 114 2.23 12.75 10.04
CA LYS A 114 3.05 11.53 9.97
C LYS A 114 2.31 10.31 9.42
N GLN A 115 0.98 10.26 9.53
CA GLN A 115 0.21 9.14 9.00
C GLN A 115 0.11 9.18 7.47
N ASN A 116 0.24 10.36 6.86
CA ASN A 116 0.24 10.55 5.40
C ASN A 116 1.50 10.00 4.73
N LEU A 117 2.60 9.81 5.49
CA LEU A 117 3.81 9.14 5.00
C LEU A 117 3.55 7.69 4.58
N ARG A 118 2.59 7.01 5.22
CA ARG A 118 2.33 5.58 4.96
C ARG A 118 1.87 5.31 3.51
N PRO A 119 0.89 6.04 2.94
CA PRO A 119 0.58 5.91 1.52
C PRO A 119 1.57 6.66 0.61
N LEU A 120 2.24 7.71 1.10
CA LEU A 120 3.18 8.49 0.29
C LEU A 120 4.48 7.74 -0.06
N ILE A 121 5.05 6.99 0.89
CA ILE A 121 6.28 6.20 0.66
C ILE A 121 6.12 5.22 -0.52
N PRO A 122 5.15 4.27 -0.51
CA PRO A 122 4.97 3.36 -1.64
C PRO A 122 4.54 4.08 -2.92
N LEU A 123 3.87 5.25 -2.84
CA LEU A 123 3.56 6.07 -4.01
C LEU A 123 4.84 6.56 -4.70
N VAL A 124 5.76 7.14 -3.93
CA VAL A 124 7.06 7.61 -4.44
C VAL A 124 7.86 6.46 -5.04
N VAL A 125 7.89 5.30 -4.38
CA VAL A 125 8.57 4.10 -4.91
C VAL A 125 7.97 3.66 -6.24
N LEU A 126 6.64 3.71 -6.38
CA LEU A 126 5.96 3.34 -7.62
C LEU A 126 6.25 4.35 -8.74
N VAL A 127 6.31 5.65 -8.43
CA VAL A 127 6.71 6.71 -9.36
C VAL A 127 8.16 6.51 -9.82
N ILE A 128 9.10 6.26 -8.89
CA ILE A 128 10.51 5.98 -9.23
C ILE A 128 10.60 4.78 -10.15
N ARG A 129 9.86 3.69 -9.83
CA ARG A 129 9.81 2.49 -10.67
C ARG A 129 9.35 2.83 -12.08
N TYR A 130 8.28 3.61 -12.24
CA TYR A 130 7.71 3.97 -13.54
C TYR A 130 8.69 4.78 -14.41
N PHE A 131 9.39 5.75 -13.84
CA PHE A 131 10.36 6.59 -14.57
C PHE A 131 11.73 5.95 -14.77
N SER A 132 12.00 4.80 -14.16
CA SER A 132 13.28 4.06 -14.27
C SER A 132 13.18 2.81 -15.14
N LEU A 133 12.06 2.63 -15.86
CA LEU A 133 11.81 1.54 -16.82
C LEU A 133 12.45 1.81 -18.18
#